data_AF-A0A3M1P1R8-F1
#
_entry.id   AF-A0A3M1P1R8-F1
#
_cell.length_a   1.000
_cell.length_b   1.000
_cell.length_c   1.000
_cell.angle_alpha   90.00
_cell.angle_beta   90.00
_cell.angle_gamma   90.00
#
_symmetry.space_group_name_H-M   'P 1'
#
loop_
_entity.id
_entity.type
_entity.pdbx_description
1 polymer ?
#
loop_
_entity_poly.entity_id
_entity_poly.type
_entity_poly.pdbx_seq_one_letter_code
_entity_poly.pdbx_strand_id
1 'polypeptide(L)'
;MQFRFNIWHKGSSGLTTFSLPSPEWITRRDNHHLINRVSSTVLSLSILFIFLALICSCNAMAPEIHLPDSIQGLPLRQKISGKEAEKMLERMHNKDVAPGKNVIGVYQAGPHRTILYASSFPTRGKALDRLEEMSKEIGSGSSGFENHIQFEVNKNIIHQVTGYGQLHYFFAVDKFLYWLSVDYPLAHGSLAELLGVSIDDIPSSDNSQ
;
A
#
# COMPACT_ATOMS: atom_id res chain seq x y z
N MET A 1 45.70 5.13 -21.69
CA MET A 1 46.05 3.79 -22.20
C MET A 1 45.70 3.77 -23.68
N GLN A 2 46.69 4.04 -24.54
CA GLN A 2 46.54 4.04 -25.99
C GLN A 2 46.97 2.67 -26.52
N PHE A 3 46.22 2.15 -27.49
CA PHE A 3 46.70 1.05 -28.34
C PHE A 3 46.51 1.46 -29.80
N ARG A 4 47.65 1.70 -30.46
CA ARG A 4 47.83 1.55 -31.90
C ARG A 4 48.52 0.21 -32.12
N PHE A 5 48.15 -0.53 -33.16
CA PHE A 5 49.10 -1.11 -34.11
C PHE A 5 48.40 -1.55 -35.41
N ASN A 6 49.01 -1.16 -36.53
CA ASN A 6 48.76 -1.54 -37.91
C ASN A 6 49.31 -2.93 -38.21
N ILE A 7 48.72 -3.67 -39.18
CA ILE A 7 49.39 -4.51 -40.23
C ILE A 7 48.32 -4.73 -41.35
N TRP A 8 48.33 -4.15 -42.56
CA TRP A 8 49.09 -4.33 -43.82
C TRP A 8 49.19 -5.75 -44.43
N HIS A 9 48.49 -5.99 -45.55
CA HIS A 9 48.89 -7.02 -46.54
C HIS A 9 48.67 -6.54 -47.99
N LYS A 10 49.79 -6.56 -48.73
CA LYS A 10 50.05 -6.73 -50.18
C LYS A 10 49.06 -7.74 -50.82
N GLY A 11 48.52 -7.67 -52.04
CA GLY A 11 48.87 -7.02 -53.31
C GLY A 11 48.86 -8.11 -54.41
N SER A 12 48.08 -7.98 -55.49
CA SER A 12 48.39 -8.60 -56.80
C SER A 12 47.52 -8.05 -57.94
N SER A 13 48.22 -7.76 -59.02
CA SER A 13 47.84 -7.23 -60.33
C SER A 13 47.00 -8.16 -61.20
N GLY A 14 46.10 -7.58 -61.99
CA GLY A 14 45.48 -8.20 -63.16
C GLY A 14 44.77 -7.14 -64.01
N LEU A 15 45.43 -6.69 -65.08
CA LEU A 15 44.88 -5.83 -66.13
C LEU A 15 44.26 -6.71 -67.21
N THR A 16 42.96 -6.57 -67.44
CA THR A 16 42.30 -6.97 -68.70
C THR A 16 41.35 -5.86 -69.10
N THR A 17 41.72 -5.16 -70.18
CA THR A 17 40.89 -4.19 -70.89
C THR A 17 39.82 -4.92 -71.68
N PHE A 18 38.55 -4.60 -71.40
CA PHE A 18 37.42 -4.95 -72.26
C PHE A 18 36.60 -3.69 -72.52
N SER A 19 36.29 -3.46 -73.80
CA SER A 19 35.71 -2.22 -74.32
C SER A 19 34.31 -2.47 -74.86
N LEU A 20 33.37 -1.63 -74.37
CA LEU A 20 32.07 -1.19 -74.94
C LEU A 20 30.90 -2.20 -75.03
N PRO A 21 29.62 -1.75 -74.97
CA PRO A 21 29.11 -0.40 -75.23
C PRO A 21 28.21 0.22 -74.13
N SER A 22 27.90 1.51 -74.27
CA SER A 22 26.81 2.22 -73.59
C SER A 22 25.64 2.46 -74.59
N PRO A 23 24.46 2.97 -74.20
CA PRO A 23 23.72 2.90 -72.93
C PRO A 23 22.24 2.51 -73.16
N GLU A 24 21.70 1.49 -72.49
CA GLU A 24 20.24 1.31 -72.41
C GLU A 24 19.70 1.82 -71.07
N TRP A 25 18.95 2.91 -71.20
CA TRP A 25 18.14 3.58 -70.20
C TRP A 25 16.98 2.67 -69.80
N ILE A 26 17.16 1.79 -68.81
CA ILE A 26 16.02 1.15 -68.14
C ILE A 26 15.77 1.88 -66.82
N THR A 27 14.79 2.77 -66.93
CA THR A 27 13.94 3.37 -65.89
C THR A 27 14.26 3.04 -64.44
N ARG A 28 14.93 3.99 -63.79
CA ARG A 28 14.86 4.26 -62.36
C ARG A 28 13.50 4.85 -62.01
N ARG A 29 12.52 4.00 -61.67
CA ARG A 29 11.22 4.28 -61.03
C ARG A 29 10.51 2.92 -61.06
N ASP A 30 10.28 2.19 -59.98
CA ASP A 30 9.32 2.51 -58.93
C ASP A 30 9.53 1.54 -57.76
N ASN A 31 10.09 1.98 -56.62
CA ASN A 31 10.01 1.21 -55.37
C ASN A 31 9.89 2.10 -54.11
N HIS A 32 9.90 3.43 -54.27
CA HIS A 32 9.80 4.36 -53.14
C HIS A 32 8.41 4.44 -52.51
N HIS A 33 7.35 3.90 -53.15
CA HIS A 33 6.00 3.93 -52.59
C HIS A 33 5.67 2.73 -51.67
N LEU A 34 6.37 1.60 -51.81
CA LEU A 34 6.09 0.40 -50.98
C LEU A 34 6.80 0.44 -49.62
N ILE A 35 8.01 1.00 -49.56
CA ILE A 35 8.78 1.10 -48.31
C ILE A 35 8.12 2.07 -47.31
N ASN A 36 7.46 3.13 -47.79
CA ASN A 36 6.78 4.12 -46.95
C ASN A 36 5.44 3.61 -46.35
N ARG A 37 4.75 2.67 -47.01
CA ARG A 37 3.46 2.12 -46.51
C ARG A 37 3.64 1.04 -45.45
N VAL A 38 4.66 0.19 -45.59
CA VAL A 38 4.98 -0.86 -44.61
C VAL A 38 5.55 -0.24 -43.33
N SER A 39 6.35 0.83 -43.44
CA SER A 39 6.90 1.53 -42.27
C SER A 39 5.83 2.27 -41.45
N SER A 40 4.79 2.83 -42.09
CA SER A 40 3.71 3.56 -41.42
C SER A 40 2.78 2.63 -40.63
N THR A 41 2.49 1.45 -41.17
CA THR A 41 1.61 0.46 -40.53
C THR A 41 2.26 -0.21 -39.32
N VAL A 42 3.56 -0.55 -39.40
CA VAL A 42 4.31 -1.11 -38.25
C VAL A 42 4.49 -0.09 -37.13
N LEU A 43 4.73 1.19 -37.46
CA LEU A 43 4.81 2.27 -36.48
C LEU A 43 3.45 2.51 -35.80
N SER A 44 2.36 2.46 -36.55
CA SER A 44 0.99 2.64 -36.03
C SER A 44 0.55 1.50 -35.10
N LEU A 45 0.89 0.25 -35.45
CA LEU A 45 0.66 -0.93 -34.59
C LEU A 45 1.48 -0.88 -33.30
N SER A 46 2.73 -0.41 -33.37
CA SER A 46 3.61 -0.26 -32.20
C SER A 46 3.12 0.82 -31.24
N ILE A 47 2.64 1.97 -31.76
CA ILE A 47 2.06 3.04 -30.96
C ILE A 47 0.76 2.59 -30.30
N LEU A 48 -0.09 1.81 -30.99
CA LEU A 48 -1.31 1.24 -30.43
C LEU A 48 -1.01 0.25 -29.30
N PHE A 49 0.02 -0.59 -29.44
CA PHE A 49 0.45 -1.53 -28.39
C PHE A 49 0.99 -0.81 -27.15
N ILE A 50 1.74 0.28 -27.34
CA ILE A 50 2.23 1.12 -26.23
C ILE A 50 1.05 1.83 -25.54
N PHE A 51 0.10 2.38 -26.31
CA PHE A 51 -1.10 2.99 -25.76
C PHE A 51 -1.95 1.98 -24.99
N LEU A 52 -2.11 0.76 -25.50
CA LEU A 52 -2.85 -0.32 -24.85
C LEU A 52 -2.15 -0.80 -23.56
N ALA A 53 -0.82 -0.86 -23.57
CA ALA A 53 -0.02 -1.16 -22.38
C ALA A 53 -0.11 -0.05 -21.31
N LEU A 54 -0.23 1.22 -21.71
CA LEU A 54 -0.46 2.36 -20.81
C LEU A 54 -1.86 2.36 -20.17
N ILE A 55 -2.88 1.85 -20.87
CA ILE A 55 -4.25 1.75 -20.34
C ILE A 55 -4.40 0.53 -19.39
N CYS A 56 -3.51 -0.45 -19.48
CA CYS A 56 -3.45 -1.60 -18.57
C CYS A 56 -2.67 -1.33 -17.27
N SER A 57 -2.38 -0.06 -16.95
CA SER A 57 -1.95 0.32 -15.61
C SER A 57 -3.15 0.16 -14.67
N CYS A 58 -3.37 -1.09 -14.29
CA CYS A 58 -4.36 -1.50 -13.31
C CYS A 58 -3.99 -0.78 -12.01
N ASN A 59 -4.75 0.25 -11.66
CA ASN A 59 -4.83 0.70 -10.28
C ASN A 59 -5.34 -0.50 -9.50
N ALA A 60 -4.43 -1.37 -9.04
CA ALA A 60 -4.73 -2.41 -8.09
C ALA A 60 -5.38 -1.71 -6.91
N MET A 61 -6.70 -1.81 -6.84
CA MET A 61 -7.53 -1.09 -5.90
C MET A 61 -7.09 -1.56 -4.53
N ALA A 62 -6.24 -0.78 -3.86
CA ALA A 62 -5.68 -1.16 -2.58
C ALA A 62 -6.84 -1.49 -1.64
N PRO A 63 -6.82 -2.64 -0.94
CA PRO A 63 -7.98 -3.12 -0.21
C PRO A 63 -8.48 -2.04 0.75
N GLU A 64 -9.78 -1.84 0.70
CA GLU A 64 -10.46 -0.84 1.51
C GLU A 64 -10.53 -1.34 2.95
N ILE A 65 -10.33 -0.43 3.90
CA ILE A 65 -10.59 -0.71 5.31
C ILE A 65 -12.10 -0.68 5.49
N HIS A 66 -12.68 -1.85 5.74
CA HIS A 66 -14.10 -1.96 6.07
C HIS A 66 -14.28 -1.70 7.57
N LEU A 67 -15.14 -0.74 7.89
CA LEU A 67 -15.63 -0.51 9.24
C LEU A 67 -16.99 -1.21 9.40
N PRO A 68 -17.27 -1.84 10.55
CA PRO A 68 -18.61 -2.37 10.82
C PRO A 68 -19.64 -1.22 10.90
N ASP A 69 -20.90 -1.52 10.62
CA ASP A 69 -21.99 -0.53 10.70
C ASP A 69 -22.39 -0.23 12.16
N SER A 70 -22.05 -1.13 13.08
CA SER A 70 -22.22 -0.97 14.51
C SER A 70 -21.15 -1.71 15.30
N ILE A 71 -20.92 -1.30 16.55
CA ILE A 71 -20.13 -2.05 17.53
C ILE A 71 -20.94 -2.09 18.82
N GLN A 72 -21.24 -3.28 19.35
CA GLN A 72 -22.04 -3.49 20.56
C GLN A 72 -23.36 -2.71 20.55
N GLY A 73 -24.05 -2.69 19.40
CA GLY A 73 -25.30 -1.96 19.20
C GLY A 73 -25.16 -0.44 19.08
N LEU A 74 -23.93 0.12 19.18
CA LEU A 74 -23.67 1.53 18.85
C LEU A 74 -23.57 1.67 17.33
N PRO A 75 -24.46 2.44 16.67
CA PRO A 75 -24.39 2.64 15.22
C PRO A 75 -23.24 3.58 14.85
N LEU A 76 -22.64 3.33 13.69
CA LEU A 76 -21.65 4.22 13.07
C LEU A 76 -22.31 5.56 12.74
N ARG A 77 -21.88 6.63 13.40
CA ARG A 77 -22.39 8.01 13.21
C ARG A 77 -21.53 8.82 12.27
N GLN A 78 -20.23 8.56 12.24
CA GLN A 78 -19.29 9.29 11.41
C GLN A 78 -18.18 8.36 10.92
N LYS A 79 -17.89 8.44 9.62
CA LYS A 79 -16.72 7.80 8.98
C LYS A 79 -15.85 8.91 8.40
N ILE A 80 -14.61 9.01 8.88
CA ILE A 80 -13.58 9.92 8.37
C ILE A 80 -12.56 9.06 7.62
N SER A 81 -12.13 9.44 6.42
CA SER A 81 -11.21 8.62 5.62
C SER A 81 -10.24 9.44 4.79
N GLY A 82 -9.19 8.77 4.32
CA GLY A 82 -8.20 9.39 3.43
C GLY A 82 -7.41 10.51 4.13
N LYS A 83 -7.16 11.60 3.39
CA LYS A 83 -6.32 12.72 3.88
C LYS A 83 -6.87 13.41 5.13
N GLU A 84 -8.18 13.35 5.36
CA GLU A 84 -8.77 13.91 6.57
C GLU A 84 -8.44 13.07 7.80
N ALA A 85 -8.55 11.74 7.67
CA ALA A 85 -8.16 10.81 8.73
C ALA A 85 -6.65 10.88 9.02
N GLU A 86 -5.83 10.95 7.98
CA GLU A 86 -4.38 11.14 8.08
C GLU A 86 -4.02 12.38 8.92
N LYS A 87 -4.55 13.56 8.55
CA LYS A 87 -4.34 14.80 9.31
C LYS A 87 -4.81 14.71 10.77
N MET A 88 -5.89 13.98 11.03
CA MET A 88 -6.39 13.81 12.39
C MET A 88 -5.45 12.94 13.22
N LEU A 89 -4.97 11.83 12.65
CA LEU A 89 -3.98 10.97 13.29
C LEU A 89 -2.64 11.71 13.51
N GLU A 90 -2.18 12.51 12.54
CA GLU A 90 -0.90 13.25 12.64
C GLU A 90 -0.91 14.22 13.81
N ARG A 91 -2.04 14.92 13.99
CA ARG A 91 -2.23 15.85 15.12
C ARG A 91 -2.24 15.14 16.47
N MET A 92 -2.72 13.90 16.54
CA MET A 92 -2.73 13.14 17.79
C MET A 92 -1.35 12.59 18.14
N HIS A 93 -0.57 12.17 17.15
CA HIS A 93 0.73 11.55 17.38
C HIS A 93 1.92 12.54 17.26
N ASN A 94 1.68 13.79 16.82
CA ASN A 94 2.71 14.80 16.52
C ASN A 94 3.83 14.28 15.58
N LYS A 95 3.50 13.30 14.74
CA LYS A 95 4.40 12.68 13.75
C LYS A 95 3.58 12.10 12.61
N ASP A 96 4.24 11.85 11.49
CA ASP A 96 3.65 11.12 10.36
C ASP A 96 3.15 9.74 10.83
N VAL A 97 1.94 9.42 10.44
CA VAL A 97 1.19 8.26 10.90
C VAL A 97 0.79 7.44 9.71
N ALA A 98 1.51 6.33 9.55
CA ALA A 98 1.28 5.26 8.59
C ALA A 98 1.14 5.72 7.12
N PRO A 99 2.03 5.28 6.20
CA PRO A 99 2.01 5.70 4.80
C PRO A 99 0.82 5.17 3.97
N GLY A 100 -0.19 4.56 4.59
CA GLY A 100 -1.32 3.91 3.92
C GLY A 100 -2.66 4.63 4.10
N LYS A 101 -3.74 3.96 3.72
CA LYS A 101 -5.11 4.45 3.94
C LYS A 101 -5.41 4.46 5.44
N ASN A 102 -5.97 5.58 5.91
CA ASN A 102 -6.45 5.76 7.27
C ASN A 102 -7.96 5.95 7.27
N VAL A 103 -8.65 5.31 8.21
CA VAL A 103 -10.10 5.44 8.42
C VAL A 103 -10.39 5.54 9.92
N ILE A 104 -11.34 6.40 10.29
CA ILE A 104 -11.79 6.59 11.66
C ILE A 104 -13.31 6.42 11.67
N GLY A 105 -13.81 5.52 12.51
CA GLY A 105 -15.24 5.32 12.76
C GLY A 105 -15.61 5.83 14.14
N VAL A 106 -16.63 6.69 14.22
CA VAL A 106 -17.22 7.14 15.49
C VAL A 106 -18.58 6.48 15.65
N TYR A 107 -18.72 5.66 16.69
CA TYR A 107 -19.92 4.91 17.04
C TYR A 107 -20.53 5.53 18.28
N GLN A 108 -21.83 5.83 18.25
CA GLN A 108 -22.47 6.55 19.34
C GLN A 108 -23.98 6.31 19.44
N ALA A 109 -24.43 6.00 20.65
CA ALA A 109 -25.83 5.99 21.05
C ALA A 109 -25.96 6.38 22.54
N GLY A 110 -26.86 7.33 22.83
CA GLY A 110 -27.05 7.81 24.20
C GLY A 110 -25.75 8.37 24.81
N PRO A 111 -25.39 7.98 26.05
CA PRO A 111 -24.17 8.44 26.71
C PRO A 111 -22.91 7.70 26.23
N HIS A 112 -23.06 6.62 25.45
CA HIS A 112 -21.96 5.73 25.10
C HIS A 112 -21.30 6.11 23.78
N ARG A 113 -19.96 6.04 23.77
CA ARG A 113 -19.15 6.36 22.59
C ARG A 113 -18.03 5.34 22.41
N THR A 114 -17.77 5.01 21.15
CA THR A 114 -16.63 4.18 20.75
C THR A 114 -16.00 4.77 19.50
N ILE A 115 -14.67 4.80 19.44
CA ILE A 115 -13.93 5.27 18.26
C ILE A 115 -12.99 4.16 17.82
N LEU A 116 -13.08 3.77 16.55
CA LEU A 116 -12.17 2.83 15.92
C LEU A 116 -11.32 3.57 14.90
N TYR A 117 -10.02 3.61 15.14
CA TYR A 117 -9.03 4.05 14.18
C TYR A 117 -8.46 2.82 13.49
N ALA A 118 -8.29 2.89 12.18
CA ALA A 118 -7.74 1.81 11.39
C ALA A 118 -6.80 2.37 10.32
N SER A 119 -5.60 1.79 10.26
CA SER A 119 -4.54 2.17 9.32
C SER A 119 -4.07 0.94 8.54
N SER A 120 -4.01 1.05 7.22
CA SER A 120 -3.47 0.00 6.36
C SER A 120 -1.97 0.15 6.16
N PHE A 121 -1.26 -0.97 6.08
CA PHE A 121 0.16 -1.03 5.80
C PHE A 121 0.44 -1.86 4.54
N PRO A 122 1.63 -1.73 3.93
CA PRO A 122 2.00 -2.53 2.77
C PRO A 122 1.98 -4.05 3.05
N THR A 123 2.39 -4.46 4.25
CA THR A 123 2.47 -5.87 4.67
C THR A 123 2.06 -6.05 6.12
N ARG A 124 1.72 -7.29 6.51
CA ARG A 124 1.51 -7.68 7.91
C ARG A 124 2.70 -7.34 8.79
N GLY A 125 3.91 -7.63 8.32
CA GLY A 125 5.14 -7.29 9.04
C GLY A 125 5.22 -5.79 9.37
N LYS A 126 4.84 -4.91 8.45
CA LYS A 126 4.85 -3.46 8.71
C LYS A 126 3.79 -2.98 9.70
N ALA A 127 2.61 -3.62 9.71
CA ALA A 127 1.61 -3.36 10.74
C ALA A 127 2.10 -3.81 12.13
N LEU A 128 2.77 -4.96 12.21
CA LEU A 128 3.35 -5.48 13.45
C LEU A 128 4.54 -4.64 13.94
N ASP A 129 5.45 -4.24 13.06
CA ASP A 129 6.56 -3.31 13.38
C ASP A 129 5.99 -2.05 14.05
N ARG A 130 4.90 -1.49 13.50
CA ARG A 130 4.26 -0.29 14.04
C ARG A 130 3.54 -0.54 15.37
N LEU A 131 2.89 -1.70 15.52
CA LEU A 131 2.27 -2.10 16.77
C LEU A 131 3.31 -2.16 17.90
N GLU A 132 4.47 -2.76 17.62
CA GLU A 132 5.58 -2.88 18.56
C GLU A 132 6.15 -1.51 18.95
N GLU A 133 6.34 -0.61 17.98
CA GLU A 133 6.75 0.78 18.25
C GLU A 133 5.77 1.48 19.19
N MET A 134 4.47 1.40 18.90
CA MET A 134 3.42 2.00 19.73
C MET A 134 3.42 1.41 21.14
N SER A 135 3.54 0.09 21.26
CA SER A 135 3.65 -0.60 22.55
C SER A 135 4.85 -0.11 23.36
N LYS A 136 6.01 0.05 22.73
CA LYS A 136 7.23 0.55 23.40
C LYS A 136 7.09 2.00 23.88
N GLU A 137 6.56 2.89 23.04
CA GLU A 137 6.36 4.30 23.38
C GLU A 137 5.32 4.51 24.50
N ILE A 138 4.29 3.67 24.51
CA ILE A 138 3.28 3.70 25.56
C ILE A 138 3.85 3.13 26.85
N GLY A 139 4.50 1.98 26.79
CA GLY A 139 5.13 1.31 27.93
C GLY A 139 6.26 2.11 28.59
N SER A 140 6.91 3.04 27.87
CA SER A 140 7.88 3.97 28.47
C SER A 140 7.25 5.11 29.29
N GLY A 141 5.92 5.21 29.36
CA GLY A 141 5.21 6.16 30.22
C GLY A 141 5.06 7.58 29.65
N SER A 142 5.42 7.80 28.37
CA SER A 142 5.46 9.13 27.74
C SER A 142 4.12 9.60 27.11
N SER A 143 3.04 8.83 27.25
CA SER A 143 1.87 8.93 26.38
C SER A 143 0.55 9.33 27.06
N GLY A 144 0.55 9.53 28.39
CA GLY A 144 -0.69 9.82 29.15
C GLY A 144 -1.61 8.61 29.32
N PHE A 145 -1.14 7.41 28.95
CA PHE A 145 -1.81 6.14 29.18
C PHE A 145 -1.18 5.38 30.33
N GLU A 146 -1.99 4.57 31.01
CA GLU A 146 -1.61 3.78 32.18
C GLU A 146 -2.04 2.32 32.02
N ASN A 147 -1.58 1.46 32.93
CA ASN A 147 -2.00 0.05 33.04
C ASN A 147 -1.81 -0.73 31.72
N HIS A 148 -0.62 -0.62 31.14
CA HIS A 148 -0.30 -1.33 29.91
C HIS A 148 -0.22 -2.84 30.14
N ILE A 149 -1.19 -3.55 29.56
CA ILE A 149 -1.29 -5.01 29.61
C ILE A 149 -1.19 -5.54 28.18
N GLN A 150 -0.57 -6.70 28.02
CA GLN A 150 -0.52 -7.44 26.76
C GLN A 150 -1.09 -8.85 26.97
N PHE A 151 -1.92 -9.30 26.04
CA PHE A 151 -2.45 -10.65 26.01
C PHE A 151 -2.65 -11.12 24.57
N GLU A 152 -2.87 -12.43 24.38
CA GLU A 152 -3.10 -13.03 23.07
C GLU A 152 -4.54 -13.53 22.95
N VAL A 153 -5.21 -13.18 21.85
CA VAL A 153 -6.54 -13.70 21.49
C VAL A 153 -6.51 -14.16 20.04
N ASN A 154 -6.83 -15.43 19.80
CA ASN A 154 -6.83 -16.02 18.45
C ASN A 154 -5.56 -15.70 17.64
N LYS A 155 -4.37 -15.85 18.26
CA LYS A 155 -3.05 -15.57 17.67
C LYS A 155 -2.80 -14.09 17.32
N ASN A 156 -3.64 -13.18 17.80
CA ASN A 156 -3.42 -11.75 17.70
C ASN A 156 -2.96 -11.22 19.05
N ILE A 157 -1.84 -10.51 19.04
CA ILE A 157 -1.36 -9.79 20.23
C ILE A 157 -2.22 -8.54 20.39
N ILE A 158 -2.85 -8.43 21.55
CA ILE A 158 -3.67 -7.30 21.95
C ILE A 158 -2.93 -6.56 23.06
N HIS A 159 -2.79 -5.25 22.88
CA HIS A 159 -2.36 -4.37 23.95
C HIS A 159 -3.55 -3.59 24.48
N GLN A 160 -3.62 -3.45 25.80
CA GLN A 160 -4.63 -2.70 26.51
C GLN A 160 -3.97 -1.58 27.31
N VAL A 161 -4.60 -0.40 27.33
CA VAL A 161 -4.26 0.69 28.25
C VAL A 161 -5.49 1.45 28.69
N THR A 162 -5.40 2.13 29.82
CA THR A 162 -6.42 3.09 30.30
C THR A 162 -5.96 4.51 30.09
N GLY A 163 -6.86 5.40 29.66
CA GLY A 163 -6.55 6.81 29.50
C GLY A 163 -7.79 7.61 29.11
N TYR A 164 -7.80 8.92 29.37
CA TYR A 164 -8.87 9.84 28.93
C TYR A 164 -10.31 9.39 29.26
N GLY A 165 -10.50 8.62 30.34
CA GLY A 165 -11.81 8.09 30.75
C GLY A 165 -12.29 6.87 29.96
N GLN A 166 -11.46 6.28 29.11
CA GLN A 166 -11.79 5.13 28.28
C GLN A 166 -10.78 3.99 28.45
N LEU A 167 -11.20 2.79 28.06
CA LEU A 167 -10.30 1.66 27.85
C LEU A 167 -9.89 1.66 26.37
N HIS A 168 -8.63 1.38 26.12
CA HIS A 168 -8.07 1.37 24.77
C HIS A 168 -7.49 0.01 24.46
N TYR A 169 -7.76 -0.48 23.25
CA TYR A 169 -7.11 -1.66 22.69
C TYR A 169 -6.39 -1.28 21.41
N PHE A 170 -5.19 -1.81 21.22
CA PHE A 170 -4.50 -1.69 19.96
C PHE A 170 -3.84 -3.00 19.57
N PHE A 171 -4.04 -3.36 18.30
CA PHE A 171 -3.71 -4.68 17.77
C PHE A 171 -3.61 -4.62 16.24
N ALA A 172 -2.96 -5.61 15.65
CA ALA A 172 -2.84 -5.74 14.20
C ALA A 172 -3.47 -7.05 13.71
N VAL A 173 -4.30 -6.96 12.67
CA VAL A 173 -4.85 -8.11 11.95
C VAL A 173 -4.49 -7.96 10.47
N ASP A 174 -3.87 -8.99 9.92
CA ASP A 174 -3.25 -8.95 8.60
C ASP A 174 -2.37 -7.72 8.42
N LYS A 175 -2.67 -6.85 7.46
CA LYS A 175 -1.92 -5.63 7.18
C LYS A 175 -2.57 -4.37 7.76
N PHE A 176 -3.53 -4.53 8.67
CA PHE A 176 -4.25 -3.44 9.29
C PHE A 176 -3.90 -3.34 10.76
N LEU A 177 -3.68 -2.10 11.21
CA LEU A 177 -3.49 -1.76 12.60
C LEU A 177 -4.75 -1.05 13.09
N TYR A 178 -5.26 -1.49 14.23
CA TYR A 178 -6.47 -0.96 14.85
C TYR A 178 -6.14 -0.32 16.19
N TRP A 179 -6.81 0.78 16.49
CA TRP A 179 -6.89 1.38 17.82
C TRP A 179 -8.36 1.59 18.17
N LEU A 180 -8.85 0.87 19.17
CA LEU A 180 -10.20 0.95 19.68
C LEU A 180 -10.19 1.77 20.98
N SER A 181 -10.97 2.83 21.03
CA SER A 181 -11.21 3.67 22.21
C SER A 181 -12.66 3.48 22.63
N VAL A 182 -12.91 2.94 23.82
CA VAL A 182 -14.24 2.45 24.19
C VAL A 182 -14.55 2.71 25.67
N ASP A 183 -15.80 3.06 25.96
CA ASP A 183 -16.27 3.20 27.34
C ASP A 183 -16.24 1.83 28.05
N TYR A 184 -15.81 1.82 29.32
CA TYR A 184 -15.59 0.59 30.11
C TYR A 184 -16.72 -0.46 30.02
N PRO A 185 -18.01 -0.11 30.12
CA PRO A 185 -19.09 -1.11 30.09
C PRO A 185 -19.20 -1.89 28.78
N LEU A 186 -18.64 -1.36 27.68
CA LEU A 186 -18.73 -1.95 26.34
C LEU A 186 -17.39 -2.55 25.88
N ALA A 187 -16.34 -2.46 26.68
CA ALA A 187 -14.98 -2.63 26.20
C ALA A 187 -14.64 -4.06 25.74
N HIS A 188 -14.87 -5.07 26.59
CA HIS A 188 -14.62 -6.47 26.24
C HIS A 188 -15.52 -6.94 25.09
N GLY A 189 -16.81 -6.59 25.12
CA GLY A 189 -17.75 -6.94 24.06
C GLY A 189 -17.35 -6.33 22.71
N SER A 190 -16.91 -5.08 22.71
CA SER A 190 -16.45 -4.39 21.48
C SER A 190 -15.20 -5.03 20.90
N LEU A 191 -14.23 -5.39 21.75
CA LEU A 191 -13.03 -6.09 21.29
C LEU A 191 -13.38 -7.49 20.74
N ALA A 192 -14.19 -8.26 21.46
CA ALA A 192 -14.61 -9.59 21.06
C ALA A 192 -15.35 -9.58 19.70
N GLU A 193 -16.25 -8.63 19.50
CA GLU A 193 -16.98 -8.44 18.25
C GLU A 193 -16.05 -8.10 17.09
N LEU A 194 -15.07 -7.20 17.28
CA LEU A 194 -14.10 -6.86 16.25
C LEU A 194 -13.16 -8.02 15.88
N LEU A 195 -12.82 -8.87 16.85
CA LEU A 195 -11.98 -10.04 16.63
C LEU A 195 -12.77 -11.27 16.15
N GLY A 196 -14.11 -11.23 16.20
CA GLY A 196 -14.98 -12.35 15.85
C GLY A 196 -14.84 -13.55 16.79
N VAL A 197 -14.68 -13.31 18.09
CA VAL A 197 -14.47 -14.33 19.14
C VAL A 197 -15.54 -14.26 20.24
N SER A 198 -15.57 -15.23 21.15
CA SER A 198 -16.44 -15.13 22.33
C SER A 198 -15.92 -14.06 23.29
N ILE A 199 -16.82 -13.40 24.01
CA ILE A 199 -16.43 -12.47 25.08
C ILE A 199 -15.65 -13.19 26.19
N ASP A 200 -15.92 -14.49 26.40
CA ASP A 200 -15.23 -15.32 27.38
C ASP A 200 -13.76 -15.60 27.01
N ASP A 201 -13.39 -15.39 25.75
CA ASP A 201 -12.00 -15.52 25.28
C ASP A 201 -11.17 -14.26 25.57
N ILE A 202 -11.81 -13.16 26.01
CA ILE A 202 -11.13 -11.92 26.40
C ILE A 202 -10.78 -11.99 27.89
N PRO A 203 -9.50 -11.93 28.27
CA PRO A 203 -9.10 -11.93 29.67
C PRO A 203 -9.75 -10.78 30.44
N SER A 204 -10.30 -11.08 31.61
CA SER A 204 -10.78 -10.03 32.51
C SER A 204 -9.60 -9.23 33.07
N SER A 205 -9.80 -7.92 33.25
CA SER A 205 -8.83 -7.01 33.86
C SER A 205 -8.43 -7.38 35.29
N ASP A 206 -9.17 -8.29 35.94
CA ASP A 206 -8.90 -8.75 37.31
C ASP A 206 -7.88 -9.90 37.39
N ASN A 207 -7.53 -10.52 36.26
CA ASN A 207 -6.67 -11.70 36.21
C ASN A 207 -5.21 -11.42 35.83
N SER A 208 -4.83 -10.16 35.60
CA SER A 208 -3.43 -9.76 35.39
C SER A 208 -2.78 -9.40 36.73
N GLN A 209 -2.39 -10.43 37.50
CA GLN A 209 -1.44 -10.32 38.61
C GLN A 209 -0.06 -10.79 38.18
#